data_AF-A0A0Q0SJZ3-F1
#
_entry.id   AF-A0A0Q0SJZ3-F1
#
_cell.length_a   1.000
_cell.length_b   1.000
_cell.length_c   1.000
_cell.angle_alpha   90.00
_cell.angle_beta   90.00
_cell.angle_gamma   90.00
#
_symmetry.space_group_name_H-M   'P 1'
#
loop_
_entity.id
_entity.type
_entity.pdbx_description
1 polymer ?
#
loop_
_entity_poly.entity_id
_entity_poly.type
_entity_poly.pdbx_seq_one_letter_code
_entity_poly.pdbx_strand_id
1 'polypeptide(L)'
;MDELLDSASSVERNQIVGVTKFEVVFDSAPGTAIKKIYANGRMQARVVVCISCHDSGGKEFRPTPEILETLKLIEYLGGADLGSPWSVSKEPNKYRHEMSGTGVRVRRDIGEFDDKVVRIERWVSCEQLDEKRIGAAITLPNGRTVKSNNSSPGGSDSYITLEAIAPVQYGHENFRLTKVEEFSGTERSIYRWYLGLYIGGAKLPLTGWFSPGFDSNKGAKIYCNPWRSGTWELPQYIVCLIAEYYHKGIVVFLPKDSVDRSGRVLQNYVIDVNDRPGEVSLVQGFSGWGDRSVPALTDPFAITVLDDFGTGHSFEIVTNPSSFELELK
;
A
#
# COMPACT_ATOMS: atom_id res chain seq x y z
N MET A 1 62.09 -17.57 -13.64
CA MET A 1 62.19 -16.99 -12.30
C MET A 1 62.40 -15.51 -12.51
N ASP A 2 61.39 -14.65 -12.52
CA ASP A 2 60.07 -14.68 -11.88
C ASP A 2 59.07 -13.95 -12.78
N GLU A 3 57.97 -14.60 -13.14
CA GLU A 3 56.61 -14.38 -12.58
C GLU A 3 56.03 -13.02 -12.95
N LEU A 4 55.07 -12.97 -13.88
CA LEU A 4 53.63 -13.16 -13.60
C LEU A 4 53.16 -12.16 -12.54
N LEU A 5 52.41 -11.16 -13.01
CA LEU A 5 51.21 -10.56 -12.39
C LEU A 5 51.11 -9.10 -12.87
N ASP A 6 50.31 -8.85 -13.92
CA ASP A 6 49.21 -7.86 -13.84
C ASP A 6 48.33 -7.88 -15.12
N SER A 7 47.76 -9.04 -15.45
CA SER A 7 46.73 -9.12 -16.49
C SER A 7 45.43 -9.64 -15.91
N ALA A 8 44.87 -8.89 -14.95
CA ALA A 8 43.50 -9.07 -14.52
C ALA A 8 42.82 -7.70 -14.33
N SER A 9 41.68 -7.55 -15.00
CA SER A 9 40.60 -6.58 -14.74
C SER A 9 40.54 -5.26 -15.52
N SER A 10 40.79 -5.30 -16.83
CA SER A 10 40.05 -4.43 -17.76
C SER A 10 39.03 -5.29 -18.53
N VAL A 11 37.82 -5.42 -17.99
CA VAL A 11 36.69 -5.91 -18.80
C VAL A 11 36.46 -4.86 -19.89
N GLU A 12 36.92 -5.13 -21.11
CA GLU A 12 36.64 -4.27 -22.25
C GLU A 12 35.13 -4.23 -22.48
N ARG A 13 34.54 -3.06 -22.24
CA ARG A 13 33.11 -2.76 -22.41
C ARG A 13 32.55 -3.07 -23.82
N ASN A 14 33.41 -3.43 -24.78
CA ASN A 14 33.09 -3.71 -26.18
C ASN A 14 32.87 -5.19 -26.53
N GLN A 15 32.89 -6.12 -25.57
CA GLN A 15 32.85 -7.55 -25.89
C GLN A 15 31.48 -8.22 -25.76
N ILE A 16 30.48 -7.62 -25.08
CA ILE A 16 29.16 -8.26 -24.94
C ILE A 16 28.39 -8.19 -26.26
N VAL A 17 28.17 -9.35 -26.89
CA VAL A 17 27.50 -9.47 -28.20
C VAL A 17 26.14 -10.16 -28.12
N GLY A 18 25.77 -10.76 -27.00
CA GLY A 18 24.52 -11.49 -26.86
C GLY A 18 24.15 -11.85 -25.43
N VAL A 19 22.99 -12.50 -25.31
CA VAL A 19 22.40 -12.94 -24.03
C VAL A 19 22.36 -14.47 -24.04
N THR A 20 22.81 -15.10 -22.96
CA THR A 20 22.80 -16.57 -22.83
C THR A 20 21.57 -17.03 -22.06
N LYS A 21 21.20 -16.33 -20.99
CA LYS A 21 19.95 -16.55 -20.24
C LYS A 21 19.17 -15.25 -20.20
N PHE A 22 17.90 -15.31 -20.62
CA PHE A 22 16.98 -14.19 -20.50
C PHE A 22 15.59 -14.68 -20.12
N GLU A 23 15.35 -14.88 -18.83
CA GLU A 23 14.11 -15.49 -18.34
C GLU A 23 13.29 -14.50 -17.53
N VAL A 24 11.97 -14.53 -17.72
CA VAL A 24 11.01 -13.76 -16.95
C VAL A 24 10.19 -14.73 -16.11
N VAL A 25 10.22 -14.56 -14.79
CA VAL A 25 9.55 -15.44 -13.82
C VAL A 25 8.92 -14.63 -12.68
N PHE A 26 7.96 -15.19 -11.94
CA PHE A 26 7.41 -14.52 -10.75
C PHE A 26 8.31 -14.69 -9.51
N ASP A 27 8.65 -15.94 -9.21
CA ASP A 27 9.53 -16.34 -8.12
C ASP A 27 10.63 -17.23 -8.69
N SER A 28 11.74 -17.39 -7.95
CA SER A 28 12.91 -18.18 -8.38
C SER A 28 12.65 -19.68 -8.63
N ALA A 29 11.39 -20.15 -8.55
CA ALA A 29 11.00 -21.52 -8.83
C ALA A 29 10.38 -21.63 -10.24
N PRO A 30 10.94 -22.46 -11.14
CA PRO A 30 10.34 -22.74 -12.43
C PRO A 30 9.02 -23.49 -12.21
N GLY A 31 7.90 -22.91 -12.60
CA GLY A 31 6.60 -23.59 -12.55
C GLY A 31 5.37 -22.67 -12.49
N THR A 32 5.48 -21.50 -11.86
CA THR A 32 4.37 -20.54 -11.84
C THR A 32 4.47 -19.61 -13.04
N ALA A 33 3.71 -19.92 -14.09
CA ALA A 33 3.61 -19.08 -15.28
C ALA A 33 2.47 -18.04 -15.19
N ILE A 34 1.56 -18.17 -14.24
CA ILE A 34 0.38 -17.30 -14.10
C ILE A 34 0.21 -16.85 -12.65
N LYS A 35 0.00 -15.54 -12.42
CA LYS A 35 -0.42 -14.97 -11.13
C LYS A 35 -1.58 -14.00 -11.33
N LYS A 36 -2.39 -13.85 -10.28
CA LYS A 36 -3.48 -12.87 -10.21
C LYS A 36 -3.09 -11.72 -9.29
N ILE A 37 -3.48 -10.50 -9.67
CA ILE A 37 -3.43 -9.28 -8.85
C ILE A 37 -4.80 -8.61 -8.86
N TYR A 38 -5.10 -7.80 -7.85
CA TYR A 38 -6.30 -6.97 -7.91
C TYR A 38 -6.08 -5.77 -8.83
N ALA A 39 -7.07 -5.52 -9.70
CA ALA A 39 -7.17 -4.35 -10.54
C ALA A 39 -7.54 -3.10 -9.70
N ASN A 40 -6.64 -2.70 -8.80
CA ASN A 40 -6.82 -1.54 -7.91
C ASN A 40 -5.65 -0.54 -8.01
N GLY A 41 -4.71 -0.77 -8.93
CA GLY A 41 -3.49 0.04 -9.12
C GLY A 41 -2.44 -0.08 -8.02
N ARG A 42 -2.79 -0.68 -6.88
CA ARG A 42 -1.99 -0.73 -5.64
C ARG A 42 -1.41 -2.10 -5.35
N MET A 43 -2.16 -3.19 -5.55
CA MET A 43 -1.59 -4.53 -5.42
C MET A 43 -0.55 -4.75 -6.51
N GLN A 44 0.65 -5.22 -6.12
CA GLN A 44 1.72 -5.51 -7.06
C GLN A 44 2.04 -7.00 -7.10
N ALA A 45 2.46 -7.48 -8.26
CA ALA A 45 3.15 -8.75 -8.41
C ALA A 45 4.64 -8.50 -8.61
N ARG A 46 5.45 -9.27 -7.90
CA ARG A 46 6.89 -9.33 -8.12
C ARG A 46 7.19 -10.10 -9.41
N VAL A 47 8.00 -9.51 -10.27
CA VAL A 47 8.53 -10.10 -11.49
C VAL A 47 10.05 -10.06 -11.42
N VAL A 48 10.69 -11.20 -11.67
CA VAL A 48 12.14 -11.36 -11.67
C VAL A 48 12.60 -11.66 -13.08
N VAL A 49 13.54 -10.85 -13.56
CA VAL A 49 14.22 -11.08 -14.84
C VAL A 49 15.61 -11.61 -14.56
N CYS A 50 15.90 -12.82 -15.03
CA CYS A 50 17.21 -13.47 -14.92
C CYS A 50 18.01 -13.25 -16.19
N ILE A 51 19.20 -12.68 -16.09
CA ILE A 51 20.01 -12.22 -17.21
C ILE A 51 21.46 -12.72 -17.07
N SER A 52 21.98 -13.36 -18.10
CA SER A 52 23.43 -13.57 -18.29
C SER A 52 23.80 -13.28 -19.75
N CYS A 53 24.98 -12.71 -19.98
CA CYS A 53 25.45 -12.31 -21.30
C CYS A 53 26.60 -13.22 -21.79
N HIS A 54 26.95 -13.14 -23.07
CA HIS A 54 28.18 -13.70 -23.60
C HIS A 54 28.94 -12.74 -24.51
N ASP A 55 30.24 -12.99 -24.63
CA ASP A 55 31.13 -12.30 -25.57
C ASP A 55 31.19 -12.95 -26.96
N SER A 56 31.96 -12.37 -27.86
CA SER A 56 32.19 -12.91 -29.22
C SER A 56 32.85 -14.29 -29.25
N GLY A 57 33.51 -14.70 -28.16
CA GLY A 57 34.08 -16.03 -27.98
C GLY A 57 33.12 -17.03 -27.34
N GLY A 58 31.88 -16.62 -27.02
CA GLY A 58 30.88 -17.45 -26.35
C GLY A 58 31.12 -17.60 -24.84
N LYS A 59 32.06 -16.84 -24.26
CA LYS A 59 32.29 -16.85 -22.81
C LYS A 59 31.19 -16.05 -22.12
N GLU A 60 30.59 -16.64 -21.10
CA GLU A 60 29.53 -16.01 -20.32
C GLU A 60 30.05 -14.97 -19.31
N PHE A 61 29.26 -13.92 -19.11
CA PHE A 61 29.53 -12.83 -18.17
C PHE A 61 28.26 -12.33 -17.48
N ARG A 62 28.46 -11.73 -16.31
CA ARG A 62 27.43 -10.89 -15.68
C ARG A 62 27.16 -9.66 -16.58
N PRO A 63 25.89 -9.27 -16.82
CA PRO A 63 25.57 -8.03 -17.50
C PRO A 63 26.13 -6.82 -16.73
N THR A 64 26.55 -5.77 -17.44
CA THR A 64 27.02 -4.54 -16.80
C THR A 64 25.85 -3.70 -16.27
N PRO A 65 26.06 -2.81 -15.29
CA PRO A 65 25.01 -1.92 -14.78
C PRO A 65 24.29 -1.13 -15.87
N GLU A 66 25.02 -0.67 -16.89
CA GLU A 66 24.45 0.09 -18.02
C GLU A 66 23.43 -0.74 -18.81
N ILE A 67 23.69 -2.04 -19.04
CA ILE A 67 22.73 -2.94 -19.69
C ILE A 67 21.50 -3.12 -18.79
N LEU A 68 21.71 -3.30 -17.47
CA LEU A 68 20.63 -3.54 -16.51
C LEU A 68 19.71 -2.31 -16.35
N GLU A 69 20.23 -1.10 -16.52
CA GLU A 69 19.43 0.13 -16.53
C GLU A 69 18.46 0.21 -17.71
N THR A 70 18.79 -0.42 -18.84
CA THR A 70 17.91 -0.48 -20.02
C THR A 70 16.77 -1.49 -19.90
N LEU A 71 16.76 -2.32 -18.84
CA LEU A 71 15.75 -3.35 -18.66
C LEU A 71 14.35 -2.77 -18.55
N LYS A 72 13.49 -3.18 -19.49
CA LYS A 72 12.05 -2.92 -19.51
C LYS A 72 11.26 -4.22 -19.52
N LEU A 73 10.10 -4.19 -18.89
CA LEU A 73 9.06 -5.20 -19.10
C LEU A 73 8.24 -4.78 -20.33
N ILE A 74 7.93 -5.75 -21.18
CA ILE A 74 7.23 -5.55 -22.45
C ILE A 74 6.04 -6.50 -22.55
N GLU A 75 5.06 -6.15 -23.36
CA GLU A 75 4.06 -7.11 -23.79
C GLU A 75 4.76 -8.19 -24.64
N TYR A 76 4.54 -9.46 -24.30
CA TYR A 76 5.17 -10.57 -25.01
C TYR A 76 4.83 -10.52 -26.50
N LEU A 77 3.55 -10.31 -26.83
CA LEU A 77 3.11 -10.12 -28.21
C LEU A 77 3.45 -8.70 -28.67
N GLY A 78 4.13 -8.57 -29.81
CA GLY A 78 4.54 -7.29 -30.39
C GLY A 78 5.73 -6.61 -29.71
N GLY A 79 5.96 -6.82 -28.41
CA GLY A 79 7.10 -6.28 -27.70
C GLY A 79 7.02 -4.77 -27.46
N ALA A 80 5.80 -4.26 -27.29
CA ALA A 80 5.53 -2.89 -26.87
C ALA A 80 5.74 -2.71 -25.37
N ASP A 81 5.93 -1.47 -24.91
CA ASP A 81 5.91 -1.16 -23.47
C ASP A 81 4.52 -1.50 -22.90
N LEU A 82 4.44 -1.98 -21.65
CA LEU A 82 3.17 -2.45 -21.07
C LEU A 82 2.06 -1.38 -21.08
N GLY A 83 2.45 -0.11 -20.86
CA GLY A 83 1.57 1.06 -20.95
C GLY A 83 0.39 1.04 -19.98
N SER A 84 -0.41 2.11 -19.97
CA SER A 84 -1.67 2.12 -19.22
C SER A 84 -2.60 1.00 -19.76
N PRO A 85 -3.29 0.23 -18.88
CA PRO A 85 -3.50 0.44 -17.44
C PRO A 85 -2.45 -0.20 -16.50
N TRP A 86 -1.34 -0.72 -17.05
CA TRP A 86 -0.28 -1.38 -16.31
C TRP A 86 0.81 -0.39 -15.87
N SER A 87 1.34 -0.63 -14.68
CA SER A 87 2.43 0.16 -14.12
C SER A 87 3.55 -0.75 -13.64
N VAL A 88 4.80 -0.31 -13.83
CA VAL A 88 6.00 -1.04 -13.41
C VAL A 88 6.85 -0.14 -12.51
N SER A 89 7.14 -0.59 -11.28
CA SER A 89 8.07 0.07 -10.37
C SER A 89 9.33 -0.77 -10.13
N LYS A 90 10.42 -0.09 -9.76
CA LYS A 90 11.67 -0.74 -9.34
C LYS A 90 11.59 -1.25 -7.90
N GLU A 91 10.74 -0.65 -7.08
CA GLU A 91 10.59 -0.95 -5.66
C GLU A 91 9.17 -1.43 -5.34
N PRO A 92 9.01 -2.32 -4.34
CA PRO A 92 7.71 -2.73 -3.84
C PRO A 92 7.04 -1.60 -3.06
N ASN A 93 5.72 -1.54 -3.12
CA ASN A 93 4.94 -0.73 -2.19
C ASN A 93 4.58 -1.50 -0.90
N LYS A 94 3.83 -0.82 -0.02
CA LYS A 94 3.47 -1.31 1.32
C LYS A 94 2.37 -2.38 1.35
N TYR A 95 1.67 -2.63 0.26
CA TYR A 95 0.52 -3.54 0.23
C TYR A 95 0.99 -5.00 0.10
N ARG A 96 0.10 -5.93 0.40
CA ARG A 96 0.32 -7.36 0.23
C ARG A 96 0.39 -7.72 -1.25
N HIS A 97 1.39 -8.51 -1.61
CA HIS A 97 1.71 -8.88 -2.99
C HIS A 97 1.24 -10.27 -3.40
N GLU A 98 0.65 -11.04 -2.48
CA GLU A 98 0.18 -12.42 -2.71
C GLU A 98 -1.23 -12.64 -2.18
N MET A 99 -2.13 -13.17 -3.03
CA MET A 99 -3.53 -13.45 -2.67
C MET A 99 -3.69 -14.69 -1.77
N SER A 100 -2.85 -15.71 -1.96
CA SER A 100 -2.84 -16.91 -1.12
C SER A 100 -2.27 -16.56 0.25
N GLY A 101 -3.08 -16.72 1.31
CA GLY A 101 -2.74 -16.43 2.72
C GLY A 101 -1.59 -17.25 3.32
N THR A 102 -0.81 -17.95 2.49
CA THR A 102 0.39 -18.72 2.85
C THR A 102 1.70 -17.99 2.54
N GLY A 103 1.64 -16.69 2.25
CA GLY A 103 2.82 -15.84 2.15
C GLY A 103 3.41 -15.55 3.53
N VAL A 104 4.04 -16.54 4.17
CA VAL A 104 5.12 -16.24 5.11
C VAL A 104 6.06 -15.28 4.37
N ARG A 105 6.52 -14.20 5.02
CA ARG A 105 7.59 -13.33 4.52
C ARG A 105 8.91 -14.11 4.45
N VAL A 106 8.93 -15.24 3.73
CA VAL A 106 10.15 -15.91 3.35
C VAL A 106 10.63 -15.10 2.16
N ARG A 107 11.55 -14.16 2.42
CA ARG A 107 12.68 -14.07 1.50
C ARG A 107 13.22 -15.50 1.46
N ARG A 108 12.79 -16.31 0.49
CA ARG A 108 13.50 -17.56 0.24
C ARG A 108 14.88 -17.07 -0.15
N ASP A 109 15.84 -17.31 0.73
CA ASP A 109 17.23 -17.20 0.37
C ASP A 109 17.38 -17.99 -0.92
N ILE A 110 17.78 -17.23 -1.93
CA ILE A 110 17.99 -17.67 -3.28
C ILE A 110 19.08 -18.74 -3.15
N GLY A 111 18.76 -20.00 -3.48
CA GLY A 111 19.75 -21.08 -3.48
C GLY A 111 21.00 -20.67 -4.27
N GLU A 112 22.14 -21.31 -4.00
CA GLU A 112 23.36 -21.07 -4.78
C GLU A 112 23.06 -21.20 -6.28
N PHE A 113 23.10 -20.07 -6.99
CA PHE A 113 22.98 -20.02 -8.43
C PHE A 113 24.31 -19.59 -9.01
N ASP A 114 24.55 -20.02 -10.24
CA ASP A 114 25.66 -19.59 -11.09
C ASP A 114 25.92 -18.10 -10.91
N ASP A 115 27.13 -17.79 -10.48
CA ASP A 115 27.60 -16.43 -10.28
C ASP A 115 27.26 -15.54 -11.48
N LYS A 116 27.30 -16.06 -12.70
CA LYS A 116 27.14 -15.22 -13.90
C LYS A 116 25.73 -14.68 -14.14
N VAL A 117 24.71 -15.20 -13.46
CA VAL A 117 23.31 -14.78 -13.64
C VAL A 117 22.96 -13.64 -12.69
N VAL A 118 22.55 -12.50 -13.24
CA VAL A 118 22.02 -11.37 -12.48
C VAL A 118 20.49 -11.44 -12.46
N ARG A 119 19.90 -11.14 -11.30
CA ARG A 119 18.44 -11.07 -11.11
C ARG A 119 18.03 -9.64 -10.86
N ILE A 120 17.07 -9.17 -11.65
CA ILE A 120 16.50 -7.83 -11.49
C ILE A 120 15.02 -7.94 -11.19
N GLU A 121 14.61 -7.28 -10.12
CA GLU A 121 13.21 -7.23 -9.69
C GLU A 121 12.49 -6.05 -10.34
N ARG A 122 11.23 -6.29 -10.69
CA ARG A 122 10.25 -5.29 -11.12
C ARG A 122 8.92 -5.63 -10.47
N TRP A 123 8.18 -4.60 -10.09
CA TRP A 123 6.90 -4.73 -9.41
C TRP A 123 5.80 -4.21 -10.32
N VAL A 124 4.84 -5.05 -10.64
CA VAL A 124 3.82 -4.78 -11.66
C VAL A 124 2.45 -4.65 -11.01
N SER A 125 1.74 -3.54 -11.25
CA SER A 125 0.34 -3.36 -10.88
C SER A 125 -0.52 -3.04 -12.10
N CYS A 126 -1.84 -3.17 -11.94
CA CYS A 126 -2.81 -2.81 -12.96
C CYS A 126 -4.00 -2.10 -12.32
N GLU A 127 -4.52 -1.06 -12.99
CA GLU A 127 -5.67 -0.28 -12.53
C GLU A 127 -7.02 -0.81 -13.03
N GLN A 128 -7.03 -1.66 -14.06
CA GLN A 128 -8.24 -2.15 -14.72
C GLN A 128 -8.20 -3.66 -14.91
N LEU A 129 -9.37 -4.26 -15.14
CA LEU A 129 -9.46 -5.68 -15.47
C LEU A 129 -8.76 -5.92 -16.81
N ASP A 130 -7.70 -6.72 -16.80
CA ASP A 130 -6.91 -7.01 -17.98
C ASP A 130 -6.05 -8.26 -17.76
N GLU A 131 -5.57 -8.87 -18.84
CA GLU A 131 -4.59 -9.96 -18.80
C GLU A 131 -3.45 -9.64 -19.76
N LYS A 132 -2.20 -9.74 -19.28
CA LYS A 132 -1.02 -9.58 -20.12
C LYS A 132 -0.04 -10.71 -19.95
N ARG A 133 0.48 -11.17 -21.10
CA ARG A 133 1.73 -11.92 -21.18
C ARG A 133 2.88 -10.93 -21.18
N ILE A 134 3.77 -11.04 -20.21
CA ILE A 134 4.85 -10.08 -19.97
C ILE A 134 6.18 -10.76 -20.25
N GLY A 135 6.91 -10.19 -21.20
CA GLY A 135 8.31 -10.48 -21.47
C GLY A 135 9.22 -9.36 -20.97
N ALA A 136 10.49 -9.41 -21.35
CA ALA A 136 11.48 -8.40 -21.05
C ALA A 136 12.27 -7.99 -22.29
N ALA A 137 12.81 -6.77 -22.26
CA ALA A 137 13.74 -6.25 -23.25
C ALA A 137 14.94 -5.58 -22.56
N ILE A 138 16.13 -5.77 -23.13
CA ILE A 138 17.35 -5.04 -22.78
C ILE A 138 18.05 -4.55 -24.04
N THR A 139 18.82 -3.47 -23.92
CA THR A 139 19.66 -2.95 -25.00
C THR A 139 21.11 -3.26 -24.71
N LEU A 140 21.77 -3.95 -25.65
CA LEU A 140 23.19 -4.28 -25.57
C LEU A 140 24.07 -3.07 -25.91
N PRO A 141 25.37 -3.07 -25.57
CA PRO A 141 26.28 -1.95 -25.87
C PRO A 141 26.38 -1.59 -27.36
N ASN A 142 26.11 -2.54 -28.25
CA ASN A 142 26.06 -2.34 -29.70
C ASN A 142 24.75 -1.70 -30.21
N GLY A 143 23.86 -1.27 -29.30
CA GLY A 143 22.57 -0.66 -29.63
C GLY A 143 21.46 -1.66 -30.00
N ARG A 144 21.74 -2.97 -30.05
CA ARG A 144 20.75 -3.99 -30.38
C ARG A 144 19.86 -4.27 -29.17
N THR A 145 18.54 -4.24 -29.39
CA THR A 145 17.56 -4.71 -28.40
C THR A 145 17.36 -6.22 -28.49
N VAL A 146 17.57 -6.90 -27.36
CA VAL A 146 17.23 -8.32 -27.20
C VAL A 146 15.94 -8.41 -26.40
N LYS A 147 15.01 -9.23 -26.88
CA LYS A 147 13.70 -9.46 -26.26
C LYS A 147 13.56 -10.94 -25.86
N SER A 148 12.79 -11.19 -24.80
CA SER A 148 12.47 -12.56 -24.33
C SER A 148 11.24 -13.17 -25.01
N ASN A 149 10.76 -12.59 -26.10
CA ASN A 149 9.54 -13.03 -26.80
C ASN A 149 9.83 -13.75 -28.13
N ASN A 150 11.02 -14.37 -28.23
CA ASN A 150 11.48 -15.09 -29.41
C ASN A 150 11.49 -14.27 -30.73
N SER A 151 11.42 -12.94 -30.65
CA SER A 151 11.40 -12.07 -31.86
C SER A 151 12.79 -11.57 -32.28
N SER A 152 13.82 -11.79 -31.46
CA SER A 152 15.19 -11.34 -31.71
C SER A 152 16.12 -12.55 -31.88
N PRO A 153 17.05 -12.54 -32.86
CA PRO A 153 18.11 -13.54 -32.95
C PRO A 153 18.94 -13.56 -31.66
N GLY A 154 19.07 -14.73 -31.03
CA GLY A 154 19.70 -14.88 -29.71
C GLY A 154 18.84 -14.42 -28.53
N GLY A 155 17.55 -14.19 -28.75
CA GLY A 155 16.54 -14.03 -27.70
C GLY A 155 16.10 -15.38 -27.14
N SER A 156 15.39 -15.32 -26.01
CA SER A 156 14.72 -16.47 -25.39
C SER A 156 13.22 -16.45 -25.72
N ASP A 157 12.53 -17.56 -25.45
CA ASP A 157 11.07 -17.62 -25.37
C ASP A 157 10.65 -17.75 -23.91
N SER A 158 10.51 -16.62 -23.22
CA SER A 158 10.21 -16.58 -21.79
C SER A 158 9.29 -15.42 -21.45
N TYR A 159 8.15 -15.78 -20.85
CA TYR A 159 7.14 -14.85 -20.38
C TYR A 159 6.42 -15.39 -19.15
N ILE A 160 5.77 -14.48 -18.45
CA ILE A 160 4.76 -14.76 -17.42
C ILE A 160 3.41 -14.23 -17.88
N THR A 161 2.33 -14.69 -17.27
CA THR A 161 0.98 -14.15 -17.46
C THR A 161 0.50 -13.52 -16.16
N LEU A 162 0.17 -12.23 -16.20
CA LEU A 162 -0.50 -11.54 -15.11
C LEU A 162 -1.96 -11.27 -15.48
N GLU A 163 -2.86 -11.66 -14.58
CA GLU A 163 -4.28 -11.42 -14.69
C GLU A 163 -4.69 -10.41 -13.59
N ALA A 164 -5.17 -9.24 -13.99
CA ALA A 164 -5.74 -8.25 -13.11
C ALA A 164 -7.25 -8.51 -12.94
N ILE A 165 -7.63 -8.96 -11.75
CA ILE A 165 -9.01 -9.36 -11.43
C ILE A 165 -9.71 -8.32 -10.55
N ALA A 166 -11.04 -8.43 -10.45
CA ALA A 166 -11.83 -7.51 -9.64
C ALA A 166 -11.38 -7.54 -8.17
N PRO A 167 -11.15 -6.38 -7.54
CA PRO A 167 -10.92 -6.31 -6.10
C PRO A 167 -12.09 -6.88 -5.31
N VAL A 168 -11.82 -7.64 -4.25
CA VAL A 168 -12.87 -8.14 -3.37
C VAL A 168 -13.50 -6.97 -2.63
N GLN A 169 -14.81 -6.78 -2.81
CA GLN A 169 -15.60 -5.81 -2.07
C GLN A 169 -16.22 -6.51 -0.86
N TYR A 170 -15.97 -6.00 0.33
CA TYR A 170 -16.53 -6.55 1.55
C TYR A 170 -17.79 -5.76 1.94
N GLY A 171 -18.86 -6.49 2.28
CA GLY A 171 -20.08 -5.86 2.77
C GLY A 171 -19.88 -5.20 4.13
N HIS A 172 -20.75 -4.24 4.44
CA HIS A 172 -20.73 -3.45 5.67
C HIS A 172 -20.72 -4.30 6.94
N GLU A 173 -21.36 -5.47 6.91
CA GLU A 173 -21.41 -6.44 8.00
C GLU A 173 -20.04 -7.00 8.42
N ASN A 174 -19.04 -6.88 7.54
CA ASN A 174 -17.67 -7.30 7.81
C ASN A 174 -16.85 -6.19 8.51
N PHE A 175 -17.34 -4.96 8.52
CA PHE A 175 -16.72 -3.85 9.22
C PHE A 175 -17.34 -3.69 10.59
N ARG A 176 -16.49 -3.44 11.59
CA ARG A 176 -16.92 -3.29 12.98
C ARG A 176 -16.30 -2.05 13.56
N LEU A 177 -17.15 -1.22 14.16
CA LEU A 177 -16.75 -0.09 14.95
C LEU A 177 -16.86 -0.45 16.44
N THR A 178 -15.73 -0.56 17.12
CA THR A 178 -15.68 -0.98 18.53
C THR A 178 -15.36 0.20 19.42
N LYS A 179 -16.26 0.52 20.36
CA LYS A 179 -16.10 1.57 21.38
C LYS A 179 -15.28 1.06 22.56
N VAL A 180 -14.35 1.88 23.03
CA VAL A 180 -13.58 1.64 24.26
C VAL A 180 -13.57 2.94 25.07
N GLU A 181 -13.93 2.84 26.34
CA GLU A 181 -13.83 3.97 27.26
C GLU A 181 -12.36 4.25 27.57
N GLU A 182 -11.96 5.51 27.41
CA GLU A 182 -10.64 5.98 27.81
C GLU A 182 -10.71 6.80 29.09
N PHE A 183 -11.72 7.66 29.18
CA PHE A 183 -11.97 8.50 30.33
C PHE A 183 -13.47 8.73 30.43
N SER A 184 -14.07 8.46 31.59
CA SER A 184 -15.44 8.86 31.88
C SER A 184 -15.51 9.63 33.19
N GLY A 185 -16.11 10.81 33.12
CA GLY A 185 -16.38 11.69 34.24
C GLY A 185 -17.74 12.35 34.09
N THR A 186 -18.23 12.94 35.18
CA THR A 186 -19.57 13.54 35.27
C THR A 186 -19.81 14.66 34.27
N GLU A 187 -18.78 15.42 33.90
CA GLU A 187 -18.92 16.58 33.00
C GLU A 187 -18.23 16.37 31.65
N ARG A 188 -17.30 15.42 31.55
CA ARG A 188 -16.52 15.14 30.34
C ARG A 188 -16.27 13.65 30.21
N SER A 189 -16.33 13.14 29.00
CA SER A 189 -16.01 11.75 28.70
C SER A 189 -15.30 11.67 27.35
N ILE A 190 -14.37 10.72 27.21
CA ILE A 190 -13.62 10.46 26.00
C ILE A 190 -13.65 8.95 25.74
N TYR A 191 -14.00 8.61 24.51
CA TYR A 191 -14.04 7.24 24.01
C TYR A 191 -13.10 7.11 22.82
N ARG A 192 -12.38 5.99 22.75
CA ARG A 192 -11.71 5.53 21.54
C ARG A 192 -12.65 4.62 20.76
N TRP A 193 -12.53 4.68 19.46
CA TRP A 193 -13.25 3.81 18.54
C TRP A 193 -12.25 3.16 17.59
N TYR A 194 -12.44 1.87 17.33
CA TYR A 194 -11.61 1.10 16.41
C TYR A 194 -12.47 0.60 15.26
N LEU A 195 -12.14 1.03 14.05
CA LEU A 195 -12.71 0.50 12.83
C LEU A 195 -11.83 -0.64 12.33
N GLY A 196 -12.35 -1.85 12.32
CA GLY A 196 -11.66 -3.05 11.83
C GLY A 196 -12.47 -3.81 10.80
N LEU A 197 -11.78 -4.61 9.97
CA LEU A 197 -12.35 -5.47 8.95
C LEU A 197 -12.18 -6.95 9.35
N TYR A 198 -13.29 -7.69 9.37
CA TYR A 198 -13.37 -9.05 9.89
C TYR A 198 -14.08 -9.98 8.89
N ILE A 199 -13.35 -10.92 8.30
CA ILE A 199 -13.85 -11.88 7.31
C ILE A 199 -13.82 -13.28 7.90
N GLY A 200 -14.99 -13.92 8.03
CA GLY A 200 -15.08 -15.28 8.61
C GLY A 200 -14.50 -15.37 10.02
N GLY A 201 -14.54 -14.29 10.79
CA GLY A 201 -13.92 -14.19 12.12
C GLY A 201 -12.43 -13.84 12.14
N ALA A 202 -11.74 -13.85 10.99
CA ALA A 202 -10.36 -13.41 10.87
C ALA A 202 -10.26 -11.90 10.60
N LYS A 203 -9.35 -11.21 11.29
CA LYS A 203 -9.08 -9.79 11.04
C LYS A 203 -8.23 -9.62 9.78
N LEU A 204 -8.71 -8.84 8.81
CA LEU A 204 -7.91 -8.35 7.68
C LEU A 204 -7.41 -6.95 8.01
N PRO A 205 -6.08 -6.69 7.99
CA PRO A 205 -5.55 -5.37 8.35
C PRO A 205 -6.04 -4.26 7.42
N LEU A 206 -6.43 -3.13 8.01
CA LEU A 206 -6.55 -1.85 7.31
C LEU A 206 -5.20 -1.12 7.36
N THR A 207 -4.72 -0.64 6.21
CA THR A 207 -3.36 -0.08 6.01
C THR A 207 -3.34 1.43 5.82
N GLY A 208 -4.51 2.06 5.83
CA GLY A 208 -4.69 3.49 5.74
C GLY A 208 -6.14 3.86 5.43
N TRP A 209 -6.39 5.15 5.35
CA TRP A 209 -7.67 5.70 4.90
C TRP A 209 -7.43 7.03 4.19
N PHE A 210 -8.43 7.50 3.46
CA PHE A 210 -8.46 8.84 2.91
C PHE A 210 -9.90 9.34 2.83
N SER A 211 -10.08 10.65 2.74
CA SER A 211 -11.36 11.30 2.54
C SER A 211 -11.22 12.40 1.49
N PRO A 212 -12.13 12.52 0.51
CA PRO A 212 -12.07 13.59 -0.48
C PRO A 212 -12.06 14.97 0.17
N GLY A 213 -11.11 15.82 -0.22
CA GLY A 213 -11.02 17.20 0.27
C GLY A 213 -10.48 17.35 1.69
N PHE A 214 -9.95 16.29 2.30
CA PHE A 214 -9.38 16.33 3.65
C PHE A 214 -7.85 16.15 3.65
N ASP A 215 -7.11 17.03 4.34
CA ASP A 215 -5.66 16.87 4.58
C ASP A 215 -5.43 16.19 5.94
N SER A 216 -4.91 14.97 5.86
CA SER A 216 -4.70 14.02 6.95
C SER A 216 -3.65 14.42 7.99
N ASN A 217 -2.75 15.35 7.70
CA ASN A 217 -1.49 15.55 8.45
C ASN A 217 -1.62 15.95 9.94
N LYS A 218 -2.82 16.23 10.46
CA LYS A 218 -3.05 16.63 11.87
C LYS A 218 -4.11 15.80 12.61
N GLY A 219 -4.62 14.73 11.99
CA GLY A 219 -5.86 14.08 12.40
C GLY A 219 -7.06 14.91 11.99
N ALA A 220 -8.10 14.26 11.47
CA ALA A 220 -9.26 14.98 10.95
C ALA A 220 -10.30 15.19 12.02
N LYS A 221 -10.75 16.43 12.23
CA LYS A 221 -12.03 16.67 12.90
C LYS A 221 -13.13 16.27 11.92
N ILE A 222 -13.82 15.17 12.20
CA ILE A 222 -14.84 14.57 11.32
C ILE A 222 -16.26 14.92 11.74
N TYR A 223 -16.45 15.30 13.01
CA TYR A 223 -17.73 15.74 13.54
C TYR A 223 -17.49 16.74 14.66
N CYS A 224 -18.34 17.76 14.73
CA CYS A 224 -18.42 18.68 15.84
C CYS A 224 -19.83 19.22 15.99
N ASN A 225 -20.43 18.97 17.15
CA ASN A 225 -21.62 19.69 17.60
C ASN A 225 -21.21 20.64 18.73
N PRO A 226 -20.98 21.93 18.43
CA PRO A 226 -20.34 22.87 19.34
C PRO A 226 -21.26 23.36 20.46
N TRP A 227 -22.57 23.33 20.23
CA TRP A 227 -23.55 23.77 21.21
C TRP A 227 -24.89 23.08 20.98
N ARG A 228 -25.21 22.14 21.86
CA ARG A 228 -26.55 21.56 21.91
C ARG A 228 -27.39 22.30 22.96
N SER A 229 -28.37 23.07 22.50
CA SER A 229 -29.36 23.68 23.40
C SER A 229 -30.27 22.59 23.99
N GLY A 230 -30.26 22.42 25.31
CA GLY A 230 -31.27 21.61 26.01
C GLY A 230 -30.72 20.71 27.10
N THR A 231 -31.30 20.87 28.31
CA THR A 231 -31.17 20.02 29.51
C THR A 231 -29.77 19.78 30.07
N TRP A 232 -29.67 19.73 31.40
CA TRP A 232 -28.40 19.65 32.13
C TRP A 232 -27.75 18.24 32.07
N GLU A 233 -28.47 17.26 31.54
CA GLU A 233 -28.12 15.83 31.54
C GLU A 233 -27.50 15.33 30.23
N LEU A 234 -27.37 16.19 29.22
CA LEU A 234 -26.82 15.83 27.90
C LEU A 234 -25.52 16.59 27.62
N PRO A 235 -24.59 16.01 26.83
CA PRO A 235 -23.39 16.72 26.39
C PRO A 235 -23.79 17.94 25.56
N GLN A 236 -23.19 19.09 25.89
CA GLN A 236 -23.39 20.36 25.16
C GLN A 236 -22.39 20.51 24.02
N TYR A 237 -21.24 19.83 24.10
CA TYR A 237 -20.22 19.78 23.06
C TYR A 237 -19.82 18.33 22.75
N ILE A 238 -19.75 18.02 21.46
CA ILE A 238 -19.29 16.73 20.95
C ILE A 238 -18.25 17.00 19.87
N VAL A 239 -17.13 16.28 19.90
CA VAL A 239 -16.11 16.31 18.84
C VAL A 239 -15.64 14.90 18.51
N CYS A 240 -15.47 14.60 17.23
CA CYS A 240 -14.89 13.35 16.76
C CYS A 240 -13.66 13.63 15.90
N LEU A 241 -12.58 12.92 16.20
CA LEU A 241 -11.31 12.99 15.50
C LEU A 241 -10.96 11.60 14.94
N ILE A 242 -10.30 11.53 13.78
CA ILE A 242 -9.74 10.29 13.22
C ILE A 242 -8.22 10.39 13.12
N ALA A 243 -7.55 9.29 13.43
CA ALA A 243 -6.10 9.20 13.44
C ALA A 243 -5.53 8.78 12.09
N GLU A 244 -4.44 9.44 11.70
CA GLU A 244 -3.57 8.89 10.68
C GLU A 244 -2.79 7.69 11.19
N TYR A 245 -2.49 6.76 10.29
CA TYR A 245 -1.91 5.46 10.64
C TYR A 245 -0.54 5.53 11.34
N TYR A 246 0.19 6.64 11.19
CA TYR A 246 1.50 6.87 11.79
C TYR A 246 1.45 7.69 13.09
N HIS A 247 0.28 8.22 13.48
CA HIS A 247 0.15 8.93 14.75
C HIS A 247 0.19 7.95 15.92
N LYS A 248 0.83 8.36 17.03
CA LYS A 248 0.81 7.62 18.30
C LYS A 248 -0.15 8.22 19.31
N GLY A 249 -0.52 9.49 19.13
CA GLY A 249 -1.47 10.18 19.98
C GLY A 249 -2.19 11.30 19.24
N ILE A 250 -3.39 11.63 19.71
CA ILE A 250 -4.20 12.77 19.26
C ILE A 250 -4.53 13.65 20.45
N VAL A 251 -4.53 14.97 20.22
CA VAL A 251 -4.97 15.93 21.23
C VAL A 251 -6.45 16.25 21.03
N VAL A 252 -7.27 15.96 22.03
CA VAL A 252 -8.68 16.34 22.09
C VAL A 252 -8.81 17.59 22.94
N PHE A 253 -9.47 18.62 22.39
CA PHE A 253 -9.81 19.83 23.12
C PHE A 253 -11.28 19.79 23.51
N LEU A 254 -11.54 19.83 24.81
CA LEU A 254 -12.89 19.86 25.36
C LEU A 254 -13.10 21.16 26.15
N PRO A 255 -14.22 21.86 25.94
CA PRO A 255 -14.58 23.02 26.73
C PRO A 255 -14.72 22.64 28.21
N LYS A 256 -14.32 23.57 29.07
CA LYS A 256 -14.35 23.46 30.53
C LYS A 256 -14.88 24.76 31.11
N ASP A 257 -15.60 24.65 32.23
CA ASP A 257 -15.78 25.68 33.25
C ASP A 257 -16.07 27.08 32.68
N SER A 258 -17.36 27.39 32.52
CA SER A 258 -17.79 28.77 32.39
C SER A 258 -19.10 29.01 33.11
N VAL A 259 -19.22 30.17 33.74
CA VAL A 259 -20.40 30.63 34.50
C VAL A 259 -21.68 30.58 33.66
N ASP A 260 -21.57 30.76 32.35
CA ASP A 260 -22.65 30.76 31.36
C ASP A 260 -22.71 29.47 30.50
N ARG A 261 -21.89 28.47 30.84
CA ARG A 261 -21.61 27.26 30.05
C ARG A 261 -21.14 27.44 28.60
N SER A 262 -20.84 28.67 28.16
CA SER A 262 -20.25 29.01 26.85
C SER A 262 -18.85 28.46 26.56
N GLY A 263 -18.17 27.84 27.53
CA GLY A 263 -16.97 27.02 27.34
C GLY A 263 -15.74 27.76 26.81
N ARG A 264 -15.51 28.98 27.29
CA ARG A 264 -14.39 29.84 26.86
C ARG A 264 -12.99 29.32 27.20
N VAL A 265 -12.89 28.31 28.06
CA VAL A 265 -11.64 27.67 28.45
C VAL A 265 -11.62 26.25 27.90
N LEU A 266 -10.54 25.87 27.21
CA LEU A 266 -10.35 24.52 26.69
C LEU A 266 -9.40 23.74 27.59
N GLN A 267 -9.75 22.49 27.89
CA GLN A 267 -8.82 21.52 28.44
C GLN A 267 -8.37 20.55 27.34
N ASN A 268 -7.06 20.30 27.28
CA ASN A 268 -6.46 19.36 26.36
C ASN A 268 -6.32 17.97 27.00
N TYR A 269 -6.55 16.95 26.18
CA TYR A 269 -6.38 15.54 26.53
C TYR A 269 -5.55 14.87 25.44
N VAL A 270 -4.45 14.24 25.83
CA VAL A 270 -3.62 13.45 24.90
C VAL A 270 -4.08 12.02 24.98
N ILE A 271 -4.59 11.49 23.86
CA ILE A 271 -5.16 10.16 23.76
C ILE A 271 -4.26 9.32 22.87
N ASP A 272 -3.76 8.20 23.38
CA ASP A 272 -2.99 7.25 22.58
C ASP A 272 -3.88 6.62 21.50
N VAL A 273 -3.35 6.49 20.28
CA VAL A 273 -4.08 5.95 19.11
C VAL A 273 -3.19 4.99 18.31
N ASN A 274 -3.83 4.19 17.45
CA ASN A 274 -3.19 3.17 16.61
C ASN A 274 -2.40 2.13 17.42
N ASP A 275 -2.86 1.85 18.64
CA ASP A 275 -2.38 0.79 19.52
C ASP A 275 -2.86 -0.61 19.07
N ARG A 276 -3.85 -0.67 18.17
CA ARG A 276 -4.34 -1.91 17.55
C ARG A 276 -3.91 -2.00 16.08
N PRO A 277 -2.90 -2.83 15.75
CA PRO A 277 -2.45 -2.99 14.37
C PRO A 277 -3.57 -3.45 13.44
N GLY A 278 -3.68 -2.80 12.29
CA GLY A 278 -4.66 -3.13 11.25
C GLY A 278 -6.08 -2.61 11.51
N GLU A 279 -6.27 -1.70 12.48
CA GLU A 279 -7.53 -1.00 12.72
C GLU A 279 -7.32 0.51 12.65
N VAL A 280 -8.32 1.24 12.16
CA VAL A 280 -8.30 2.71 12.12
C VAL A 280 -8.83 3.24 13.45
N SER A 281 -8.08 4.16 14.08
CA SER A 281 -8.45 4.74 15.36
C SER A 281 -9.22 6.04 15.19
N LEU A 282 -10.32 6.17 15.92
CA LEU A 282 -11.06 7.42 16.09
C LEU A 282 -11.18 7.76 17.57
N VAL A 283 -11.35 9.03 17.88
CA VAL A 283 -11.51 9.54 19.24
C VAL A 283 -12.73 10.43 19.29
N GLN A 284 -13.63 10.14 20.21
CA GLN A 284 -14.86 10.90 20.43
C GLN A 284 -14.83 11.50 21.83
N GLY A 285 -14.96 12.82 21.91
CA GLY A 285 -14.97 13.57 23.15
C GLY A 285 -16.31 14.25 23.40
N PHE A 286 -16.72 14.25 24.66
CA PHE A 286 -17.96 14.81 25.17
C PHE A 286 -17.67 15.82 26.28
N SER A 287 -18.40 16.93 26.27
CA SER A 287 -18.35 17.92 27.35
C SER A 287 -19.73 18.47 27.68
N GLY A 288 -20.00 18.67 28.97
CA GLY A 288 -21.18 19.32 29.52
C GLY A 288 -21.21 20.84 29.32
N TRP A 289 -20.13 21.42 28.78
CA TRP A 289 -20.06 22.82 28.36
C TRP A 289 -19.93 22.89 26.84
N GLY A 290 -20.65 23.83 26.22
CA GLY A 290 -20.57 24.09 24.79
C GLY A 290 -19.46 25.09 24.44
N ASP A 291 -19.10 25.23 23.18
CA ASP A 291 -18.20 26.27 22.68
C ASP A 291 -18.79 26.90 21.40
N ARG A 292 -19.46 28.04 21.56
CA ARG A 292 -20.15 28.72 20.47
C ARG A 292 -19.22 29.37 19.45
N SER A 293 -17.90 29.38 19.70
CA SER A 293 -16.92 29.95 18.77
C SER A 293 -16.53 28.96 17.66
N VAL A 294 -16.78 27.67 17.86
CA VAL A 294 -16.46 26.62 16.90
C VAL A 294 -17.65 26.41 15.96
N PRO A 295 -17.45 26.38 14.64
CA PRO A 295 -18.51 26.06 13.69
C PRO A 295 -18.95 24.59 13.83
N ALA A 296 -20.23 24.33 13.60
CA ALA A 296 -20.75 22.97 13.57
C ALA A 296 -20.24 22.22 12.33
N LEU A 297 -19.91 20.95 12.53
CA LEU A 297 -19.58 19.99 11.49
C LEU A 297 -20.43 18.74 11.76
N THR A 298 -21.62 18.69 11.17
CA THR A 298 -22.60 17.64 11.49
C THR A 298 -22.94 16.73 10.32
N ASP A 299 -22.39 17.04 9.13
CA ASP A 299 -22.59 16.23 7.94
C ASP A 299 -21.90 14.87 8.08
N PRO A 300 -22.42 13.81 7.44
CA PRO A 300 -21.73 12.53 7.36
C PRO A 300 -20.30 12.67 6.85
N PHE A 301 -19.36 12.01 7.51
CA PHE A 301 -17.96 12.02 7.09
C PHE A 301 -17.69 10.87 6.12
N ALA A 302 -17.59 11.18 4.84
CA ALA A 302 -17.19 10.21 3.82
C ALA A 302 -15.74 9.76 4.07
N ILE A 303 -15.51 8.45 4.12
CA ILE A 303 -14.20 7.84 4.32
C ILE A 303 -14.02 6.68 3.34
N THR A 304 -12.79 6.48 2.87
CA THR A 304 -12.38 5.24 2.21
C THR A 304 -11.22 4.62 2.98
N VAL A 305 -11.42 3.43 3.53
CA VAL A 305 -10.36 2.66 4.19
C VAL A 305 -9.73 1.70 3.19
N LEU A 306 -8.42 1.47 3.32
CA LEU A 306 -7.64 0.57 2.46
C LEU A 306 -7.35 -0.72 3.21
N ASP A 307 -7.67 -1.86 2.62
CA ASP A 307 -7.26 -3.16 3.18
C ASP A 307 -5.77 -3.46 2.91
N ASP A 308 -5.33 -4.64 3.35
CA ASP A 308 -3.94 -5.08 3.20
C ASP A 308 -3.50 -5.23 1.74
N PHE A 309 -4.43 -5.38 0.80
CA PHE A 309 -4.16 -5.44 -0.64
C PHE A 309 -4.27 -4.08 -1.33
N GLY A 310 -4.57 -3.01 -0.59
CA GLY A 310 -4.80 -1.67 -1.12
C GLY A 310 -6.16 -1.51 -1.80
N THR A 311 -7.10 -2.41 -1.57
CA THR A 311 -8.48 -2.25 -2.03
C THR A 311 -9.19 -1.25 -1.13
N GLY A 312 -9.85 -0.27 -1.75
CA GLY A 312 -10.61 0.76 -1.04
C GLY A 312 -12.03 0.30 -0.75
N HIS A 313 -12.49 0.60 0.47
CA HIS A 313 -13.85 0.36 0.94
C HIS A 313 -14.41 1.68 1.49
N SER A 314 -15.47 2.18 0.87
CA SER A 314 -16.01 3.52 1.17
C SER A 314 -17.26 3.45 2.04
N PHE A 315 -17.32 4.34 3.03
CA PHE A 315 -18.39 4.45 4.01
C PHE A 315 -18.64 5.91 4.36
N GLU A 316 -19.73 6.16 5.08
CA GLU A 316 -19.94 7.38 5.82
C GLU A 316 -19.88 7.10 7.32
N ILE A 317 -19.16 7.94 8.06
CA ILE A 317 -19.19 7.93 9.53
C ILE A 317 -20.18 8.98 9.98
N VAL A 318 -21.19 8.57 10.75
CA VAL A 318 -22.20 9.47 11.32
C VAL A 318 -22.23 9.37 12.83
N THR A 319 -22.73 10.41 13.49
CA THR A 319 -23.03 10.38 14.92
C THR A 319 -24.53 10.21 15.10
N ASN A 320 -24.95 9.16 15.81
CA ASN A 320 -26.37 8.92 16.11
C ASN A 320 -26.93 10.07 16.97
N PRO A 321 -28.03 10.72 16.58
CA PRO A 321 -28.54 11.89 17.30
C PRO A 321 -29.15 11.60 18.68
N SER A 322 -29.43 10.32 18.98
CA SER A 322 -30.03 9.87 20.24
C SER A 322 -29.00 9.28 21.20
N SER A 323 -28.15 8.36 20.73
CA SER A 323 -27.12 7.72 21.55
C SER A 323 -25.78 8.46 21.55
N PHE A 324 -25.58 9.37 20.58
CA PHE A 324 -24.30 10.04 20.29
C PHE A 324 -23.17 9.09 19.89
N GLU A 325 -23.50 7.84 19.57
CA GLU A 325 -22.51 6.86 19.16
C GLU A 325 -22.14 7.04 17.69
N LEU A 326 -20.91 6.65 17.34
CA LEU A 326 -20.48 6.61 15.96
C LEU A 326 -21.09 5.39 15.28
N GLU A 327 -21.58 5.58 14.06
CA GLU A 327 -22.12 4.54 13.20
C GLU A 327 -21.47 4.64 11.82
N LEU A 328 -21.33 3.49 11.17
CA LEU A 328 -20.94 3.40 9.77
C LEU A 328 -22.22 3.26 8.92
N LYS A 329 -22.24 3.94 7.78
CA LYS A 329 -23.30 3.91 6.77
C LYS A 329 -22.73 3.68 5.38
#